data_AF-A0A0R1YEP8-F1
#
_entry.id   AF-A0A0R1YEP8-F1
#
_cell.length_a   1.000
_cell.length_b   1.000
_cell.length_c   1.000
_cell.angle_alpha   90.00
_cell.angle_beta   90.00
_cell.angle_gamma   90.00
#
_symmetry.space_group_name_H-M   'P 1'
#
loop_
_entity.id
_entity.type
_entity.pdbx_description
1 polymer ?
#
loop_
_entity_poly.entity_id
_entity_poly.type
_entity_poly.pdbx_seq_one_letter_code
_entity_poly.pdbx_strand_id
1 'polypeptide(L)' 'MNFQVNIFTAIIVIIVGIYDLSYAFNRRRQPNNKKGIKAFAVLGMIFTISGIILLIMCLMNKGL' A
#
# COMPACT_ATOMS: atom_id res chain seq x y z
N MET A 1 -22.16 -8.81 5.30
CA MET A 1 -21.34 -8.87 4.06
C MET A 1 -20.15 -9.76 4.35
N ASN A 2 -20.04 -10.91 3.69
CA ASN A 2 -18.91 -11.82 3.87
C ASN A 2 -17.77 -11.32 2.97
N PHE A 3 -16.92 -10.42 3.49
CA PHE A 3 -15.79 -9.87 2.74
C PHE A 3 -14.71 -10.95 2.59
N GLN A 4 -14.90 -11.82 1.61
CA GLN A 4 -13.92 -12.83 1.23
C GLN A 4 -12.80 -12.16 0.44
N VAL A 5 -11.95 -11.41 1.14
CA VAL A 5 -10.84 -10.71 0.50
C VAL A 5 -9.81 -11.75 0.05
N ASN A 6 -9.58 -11.80 -1.26
CA ASN A 6 -8.65 -12.74 -1.84
C ASN A 6 -7.20 -12.34 -1.50
N ILE A 7 -6.34 -13.32 -1.23
CA ILE A 7 -4.94 -13.07 -0.91
C ILE A 7 -4.22 -12.32 -2.04
N PHE A 8 -4.63 -12.53 -3.28
CA PHE A 8 -4.16 -11.77 -4.45
C PHE A 8 -4.47 -10.28 -4.35
N THR A 9 -5.63 -9.91 -3.82
CA THR A 9 -5.99 -8.50 -3.61
C THR A 9 -5.06 -7.85 -2.59
N ALA A 10 -4.77 -8.54 -1.48
CA ALA A 10 -3.83 -8.04 -0.47
C ALA A 10 -2.42 -7.85 -1.07
N ILE A 11 -1.95 -8.83 -1.87
CA ILE A 11 -0.64 -8.76 -2.55
C ILE A 11 -0.58 -7.56 -3.52
N ILE A 12 -1.60 -7.38 -4.37
CA ILE A 12 -1.64 -6.26 -5.33
C ILE A 12 -1.62 -4.92 -4.60
N VAL A 13 -2.41 -4.78 -3.52
CA VAL A 13 -2.46 -3.55 -2.73
C VAL A 13 -1.11 -3.22 -2.08
N ILE A 14 -0.40 -4.24 -1.57
CA ILE A 14 0.96 -4.05 -1.03
C ILE A 14 1.93 -3.61 -2.13
N ILE A 15 1.90 -4.24 -3.31
CA ILE A 15 2.78 -3.89 -4.44
C ILE A 15 2.55 -2.43 -4.87
N VAL A 16 1.29 -2.02 -5.02
CA VAL A 16 0.93 -0.64 -5.38
C VAL A 16 1.38 0.36 -4.30
N GLY A 17 1.16 0.04 -3.02
CA GLY A 17 1.58 0.90 -1.91
C GLY A 17 3.10 1.11 -1.85
N ILE A 18 3.87 0.03 -2.03
CA ILE A 18 5.34 0.09 -2.10
C ILE A 18 5.79 0.85 -3.34
N TYR A 19 5.11 0.69 -4.48
CA TYR A 19 5.42 1.42 -5.71
C TYR A 19 5.25 2.93 -5.53
N ASP A 20 4.12 3.37 -4.98
CA ASP A 20 3.85 4.80 -4.72
C ASP A 20 4.87 5.41 -3.76
N LEU A 21 5.24 4.65 -2.72
CA LEU A 21 6.25 5.07 -1.75
C LEU A 21 7.65 5.16 -2.41
N SER A 22 8.00 4.19 -3.25
CA SER A 22 9.25 4.18 -4.02
C SER A 22 9.31 5.34 -5.02
N TYR A 23 8.20 5.64 -5.69
CA TYR A 23 8.08 6.77 -6.60
C TYR A 23 8.25 8.11 -5.88
N ALA A 24 7.62 8.26 -4.72
CA ALA A 24 7.78 9.43 -3.87
C ALA A 24 9.23 9.59 -3.38
N PHE A 25 9.89 8.50 -2.97
CA PHE A 25 11.28 8.54 -2.52
C PHE A 25 12.27 8.82 -3.65
N ASN A 26 12.03 8.31 -4.85
CA ASN A 26 12.89 8.60 -6.00
C ASN A 26 12.81 10.08 -6.41
N ARG A 27 11.63 10.71 -6.28
CA ARG A 27 11.43 12.13 -6.61
C ARG A 27 11.65 13.10 -5.45
N ARG A 28 12.00 12.63 -4.24
CA ARG A 28 12.14 13.47 -3.03
C ARG A 28 13.09 14.66 -3.15
N ARG A 29 14.02 14.62 -4.11
CA ARG A 29 15.01 15.69 -4.36
C ARG A 29 14.57 16.71 -5.41
N GLN A 30 13.39 16.56 -6.02
CA GLN A 30 12.90 17.54 -7.00
C GLN A 30 12.55 18.87 -6.29
N PRO A 31 13.12 20.01 -6.74
CA PRO A 31 12.87 21.31 -6.13
C PRO A 31 11.44 21.79 -6.40
N ASN A 32 10.85 21.35 -7.52
CA ASN A 32 9.49 21.67 -7.92
C ASN A 32 8.54 20.51 -7.60
N ASN A 33 7.34 20.81 -7.11
CA ASN A 33 6.26 19.86 -6.81
C ASN A 33 6.38 18.98 -5.53
N LYS A 34 6.95 19.53 -4.45
CA LYS A 34 7.04 18.88 -3.12
C LYS A 34 5.71 18.40 -2.53
N LYS A 35 4.60 19.09 -2.83
CA LYS A 35 3.26 18.72 -2.34
C LYS A 35 2.77 17.40 -2.94
N GLY A 36 2.95 17.21 -4.25
CA GLY A 36 2.58 15.97 -4.94
C GLY A 36 3.38 14.78 -4.41
N ILE A 37 4.69 14.95 -4.18
CA ILE A 37 5.55 13.90 -3.62
C ILE A 37 5.08 13.47 -2.23
N LYS A 38 4.72 14.42 -1.36
CA LYS A 38 4.16 14.10 -0.04
C LYS A 38 2.82 13.35 -0.15
N ALA A 39 1.95 13.73 -1.07
CA ALA A 39 0.68 13.05 -1.29
C ALA A 39 0.88 11.59 -1.72
N PHE A 40 1.79 11.32 -2.67
CA PHE A 40 2.15 9.95 -3.07
C PHE A 40 2.76 9.14 -1.92
N ALA A 41 3.61 9.75 -1.09
CA ALA A 41 4.19 9.06 0.06
C ALA A 41 3.12 8.66 1.09
N VAL A 42 2.17 9.55 1.39
CA VAL A 42 1.06 9.28 2.31
C VAL A 42 0.12 8.22 1.74
N LEU A 43 -0.24 8.33 0.46
CA LEU A 43 -1.11 7.38 -0.22
C LEU A 43 -0.48 5.98 -0.24
N GLY A 44 0.80 5.90 -0.62
CA GLY A 44 1.56 4.64 -0.62
C GLY A 44 1.67 4.01 0.76
N MET A 45 1.86 4.81 1.81
CA MET A 45 1.87 4.33 3.20
C MET A 45 0.52 3.73 3.60
N ILE A 46 -0.59 4.40 3.28
CA ILE A 46 -1.95 3.90 3.59
C ILE A 46 -2.22 2.59 2.84
N PHE A 47 -1.89 2.51 1.54
CA PHE A 47 -2.06 1.28 0.77
C PHE A 47 -1.19 0.14 1.30
N THR A 48 0.05 0.42 1.69
CA THR A 48 0.93 -0.61 2.24
C THR A 48 0.39 -1.16 3.57
N ILE A 49 -0.03 -0.29 4.50
CA ILE A 49 -0.57 -0.70 5.80
C ILE A 49 -1.88 -1.47 5.62
N SER A 50 -2.80 -0.95 4.82
CA SER A 50 -4.08 -1.63 4.54
C SER A 50 -3.86 -2.99 3.86
N GLY A 51 -2.94 -3.09 2.92
CA GLY A 51 -2.56 -4.36 2.28
C GLY A 51 -2.01 -5.38 3.28
N ILE A 52 -1.16 -4.95 4.22
CA ILE A 52 -0.64 -5.81 5.30
C ILE A 52 -1.78 -6.28 6.21
N ILE A 53 -2.69 -5.38 6.61
CA ILE A 53 -3.86 -5.74 7.44
C ILE A 53 -4.73 -6.77 6.73
N LEU A 54 -5.00 -6.56 5.43
CA LEU A 54 -5.76 -7.50 4.61
C LEU A 54 -5.08 -8.86 4.51
N LEU A 55 -3.74 -8.89 4.38
CA LEU A 55 -2.97 -10.13 4.35
C LEU A 55 -3.09 -10.88 5.68
N ILE A 56 -2.92 -10.19 6.81
CA ILE A 56 -3.03 -10.78 8.16
C ILE A 56 -4.44 -11.33 8.39
N MET A 57 -5.48 -10.56 8.05
CA MET A 57 -6.87 -11.02 8.16
C MET A 57 -7.14 -12.25 7.28
N CYS A 58 -6.58 -12.28 6.06
CA CYS A 58 -6.71 -13.43 5.16
C CYS A 58 -6.03 -14.68 5.74
N LEU A 59 -4.85 -14.53 6.35
CA LEU A 59 -4.11 -15.62 6.99
C LEU A 59 -4.83 -16.16 8.22
N MET A 60 -5.29 -15.28 9.12
CA MET A 60 -6.06 -15.66 10.32
C MET A 60 -7.36 -16.39 9.95
N ASN A 61 -8.07 -15.91 8.93
CA ASN A 61 -9.30 -16.56 8.45
C ASN A 61 -9.04 -17.92 7.78
N LYS A 62 -7.82 -18.19 7.31
CA LYS A 62 -7.42 -19.49 6.76
C LYS A 62 -6.95 -20.49 7.82
N GLY A 63 -6.93 -20.10 9.10
CA GLY A 63 -6.58 -20.99 10.22
C GLY A 63 -5.09 -21.34 10.29
N LEU A 64 -4.22 -20.44 9.80
CA LEU A 64 -2.78 -20.50 9.96
C LEU A 64 -2.34 -19.79 11.24
#